data_AF-A0ABD1A0L4-F1
#
_entry.id   AF-A0ABD1A0L4-F1
#
_cell.length_a   1.000
_cell.length_b   1.000
_cell.length_c   1.000
_cell.angle_alpha   90.00
_cell.angle_beta   90.00
_cell.angle_gamma   90.00
#
_symmetry.space_group_name_H-M   'P 1'
#
loop_
_entity.id
_entity.type
_entity.pdbx_description
1 polymer ?
#
loop_
_entity_poly.entity_id
_entity_poly.type
_entity_poly.pdbx_seq_one_letter_code
_entity_poly.pdbx_strand_id
1 'polypeptide(L)'
;MGERNLGGIGSVKAAINKFGQKATRNVSSQLDLPIIKSSSVVEDLHKSGRELELYKESRIASETAMAKAEAELSKAKKIVKELTLLIEESNQRLKSRKFDIETVMKESRIDGNGRYAQIVRELEDVKQELSKLKLDIAYVSREKDVAEKEVMELEIRMEENLKLLESLKLEVDAANEEHVLVELAKIEALKERKEVEEQRDREKKEVFESLDKRKKKIREKMREVERSKGYEDELAATLLDIEMLEIQLKLVKEMERRVQRDDSMSRSKNRAFERGTDTLSVLKEVTEATEGKKEKLASINAELFCLVNTMDTLRQELQKAKQETALFKKMIQKDDVKIERLNTKLLMVKDKLEAVSVAEGRISSLADNLTTSFAKLKSDKEAAKKEELNLKEEARIIRDEIRKTERGFGGKEKELLSKLVELEKAKHAESLALEKLEYMVEETMETREMNSRRNSTITISRFEYEYLSGQASHAEETAEKKVEAAMAWVEALKASTKAILIKTETLKRESGKTMVEVQRESFRMQRSLSIKRLVQGEIQKFKEISEDKGLINSPRPVRRSVRLSGKFTPVQGGKSRRYSSGNQGTPSYFVIKKKKKIPNLVKFLSRRK
;
A
#
# COMPACT_ATOMS: atom_id res chain seq x y z
N MET A 1 -9.76 73.99 2.75
CA MET A 1 -10.67 74.40 3.83
C MET A 1 -10.54 73.41 4.97
N GLY A 2 -10.26 73.92 6.17
CA GLY A 2 -10.45 73.26 7.49
C GLY A 2 -9.63 71.98 7.72
N GLU A 3 -8.42 71.99 8.27
CA GLU A 3 -8.10 72.21 9.70
C GLU A 3 -8.77 71.20 10.65
N ARG A 4 -8.14 70.61 11.67
CA ARG A 4 -6.80 70.68 12.25
C ARG A 4 -6.81 69.68 13.43
N ASN A 5 -5.74 68.90 13.57
CA ASN A 5 -4.95 68.73 14.81
C ASN A 5 -5.61 68.16 16.08
N LEU A 6 -4.93 67.54 17.05
CA LEU A 6 -3.54 67.17 17.41
C LEU A 6 -3.73 66.15 18.56
N GLY A 7 -2.86 65.15 18.76
CA GLY A 7 -1.83 65.17 19.82
C GLY A 7 -2.42 65.01 21.24
N GLY A 8 -2.01 64.11 22.12
CA GLY A 8 -0.86 63.21 22.23
C GLY A 8 -0.80 62.72 23.70
N ILE A 9 0.12 61.78 23.98
CA ILE A 9 0.83 61.56 25.27
C ILE A 9 -0.09 61.25 26.49
N GLY A 10 -0.14 60.05 27.07
CA GLY A 10 0.94 59.31 27.73
C GLY A 10 0.65 59.18 29.24
N SER A 11 1.11 58.07 29.85
CA SER A 11 1.46 57.91 31.29
C SER A 11 0.48 57.24 32.29
N VAL A 12 0.90 56.04 32.76
CA VAL A 12 1.13 55.64 34.18
C VAL A 12 -0.04 55.45 35.17
N LYS A 13 -0.26 54.17 35.52
CA LYS A 13 -0.22 53.57 36.89
C LYS A 13 -1.00 54.26 38.04
N ALA A 14 -2.08 53.62 38.50
CA ALA A 14 -2.53 53.50 39.91
C ALA A 14 -3.87 52.72 39.92
N ALA A 15 -3.96 51.51 40.48
CA ALA A 15 -4.11 51.19 41.90
C ALA A 15 -5.55 51.39 42.44
N ILE A 16 -6.13 50.27 42.90
CA ILE A 16 -7.00 50.13 44.09
C ILE A 16 -8.43 50.71 43.98
N ASN A 17 -9.49 49.88 43.98
CA ASN A 17 -10.16 49.40 45.20
C ASN A 17 -11.55 48.76 44.96
N LYS A 18 -11.83 47.75 45.80
CA LYS A 18 -13.08 47.47 46.55
C LYS A 18 -14.43 47.48 45.81
N PHE A 19 -15.00 46.29 45.64
CA PHE A 19 -16.29 45.82 46.22
C PHE A 19 -16.33 44.31 45.87
N GLY A 20 -16.49 43.31 46.74
CA GLY A 20 -17.03 43.27 48.08
C GLY A 20 -18.30 42.42 48.10
N GLN A 21 -18.20 41.08 48.10
CA GLN A 21 -19.20 40.24 48.77
C GLN A 21 -18.68 38.85 49.18
N LYS A 22 -18.80 38.61 50.49
CA LYS A 22 -18.62 37.34 51.25
C LYS A 22 -19.72 36.34 50.82
N ALA A 23 -19.72 35.03 51.06
CA ALA A 23 -19.25 34.17 52.16
C ALA A 23 -19.24 32.70 51.62
N THR A 24 -18.66 31.63 52.19
CA THR A 24 -18.52 31.18 53.59
C THR A 24 -17.34 30.20 53.76
N ARG A 25 -16.72 30.28 54.95
CA ARG A 25 -15.86 29.33 55.72
C ARG A 25 -16.34 27.85 55.68
N ASN A 26 -15.59 26.80 56.05
CA ASN A 26 -14.21 26.48 56.47
C ASN A 26 -14.14 24.93 56.62
N VAL A 27 -12.94 24.31 56.54
CA VAL A 27 -12.25 23.53 57.61
C VAL A 27 -11.24 22.51 57.02
N SER A 28 -9.95 22.82 57.24
CA SER A 28 -8.78 22.01 57.65
C SER A 28 -8.45 20.63 57.06
N SER A 29 -7.21 20.45 56.59
CA SER A 29 -6.18 19.67 57.33
C SER A 29 -4.77 19.83 56.74
N GLN A 30 -3.81 20.13 57.62
CA GLN A 30 -2.36 19.98 57.40
C GLN A 30 -2.01 18.50 57.25
N LEU A 31 -1.19 18.15 56.26
CA LEU A 31 -0.31 16.98 56.29
C LEU A 31 1.02 17.31 55.58
N ASP A 32 2.10 16.93 56.23
CA ASP A 32 3.50 17.10 55.84
C ASP A 32 3.99 16.04 54.83
N LEU A 33 4.79 16.51 53.86
CA LEU A 33 5.87 15.83 53.09
C LEU A 33 5.48 14.77 52.02
N PRO A 34 6.30 14.49 50.97
CA PRO A 34 7.66 14.97 50.67
C PRO A 34 7.86 15.61 49.27
N ILE A 35 8.98 16.31 49.14
CA ILE A 35 9.53 16.82 47.87
C ILE A 35 9.85 15.63 46.95
N ILE A 36 9.02 15.38 45.94
CA ILE A 36 9.32 14.50 44.81
C ILE A 36 9.10 15.28 43.52
N LYS A 37 10.17 15.36 42.73
CA LYS A 37 10.33 16.03 41.44
C LYS A 37 9.09 15.91 40.53
N SER A 38 8.22 16.92 40.55
CA SER A 38 6.99 17.00 39.78
C SER A 38 7.19 17.80 38.48
N SER A 39 8.00 17.27 37.55
CA SER A 39 8.11 17.88 36.20
C SER A 39 7.08 17.31 35.23
N SER A 40 6.75 16.01 35.29
CA SER A 40 5.84 15.40 34.30
C SER A 40 4.35 15.64 34.61
N VAL A 41 3.95 15.64 35.89
CA VAL A 41 2.54 15.85 36.30
C VAL A 41 2.06 17.27 35.96
N VAL A 42 2.95 18.26 36.02
CA VAL A 42 2.65 19.65 35.67
C VAL A 42 2.50 19.80 34.16
N GLU A 43 3.35 19.13 33.36
CA GLU A 43 3.23 19.13 31.90
C GLU A 43 1.95 18.44 31.41
N ASP A 44 1.54 17.34 32.04
CA ASP A 44 0.32 16.62 31.68
C ASP A 44 -0.96 17.34 32.13
N LEU A 45 -0.92 18.07 33.26
CA LEU A 45 -1.98 19.02 33.65
C LEU A 45 -2.09 20.22 32.68
N HIS A 46 -0.97 20.70 32.13
CA HIS A 46 -1.01 21.75 31.12
C HIS A 46 -1.47 21.25 29.74
N LYS A 47 -1.20 19.98 29.38
CA LYS A 47 -1.72 19.36 28.14
C LYS A 47 -3.23 19.11 28.25
N SER A 48 -3.68 18.48 29.34
CA SER A 48 -5.11 18.26 29.61
C SER A 48 -5.89 19.57 29.78
N GLY A 49 -5.26 20.60 30.37
CA GLY A 49 -5.83 21.94 30.44
C GLY A 49 -6.07 22.56 29.05
N ARG A 50 -5.08 22.45 28.14
CA ARG A 50 -5.22 22.92 26.75
C ARG A 50 -6.26 22.12 25.97
N GLU A 51 -6.30 20.80 26.13
CA GLU A 51 -7.29 19.94 25.45
C GLU A 51 -8.72 20.22 25.93
N LEU A 52 -8.91 20.48 27.22
CA LEU A 52 -10.20 20.88 27.78
C LEU A 52 -10.65 22.26 27.25
N GLU A 53 -9.71 23.17 27.05
CA GLU A 53 -9.96 24.50 26.50
C GLU A 53 -10.36 24.43 25.02
N LEU A 54 -9.66 23.61 24.23
CA LEU A 54 -10.03 23.31 22.84
C LEU A 54 -11.39 22.62 22.72
N TYR A 55 -11.72 21.70 23.63
CA TYR A 55 -13.04 21.07 23.67
C TYR A 55 -14.14 22.07 24.02
N LYS A 56 -13.90 22.99 24.97
CA LYS A 56 -14.83 24.08 25.31
C LYS A 56 -15.02 25.04 24.14
N GLU A 57 -13.95 25.42 23.47
CA GLU A 57 -14.00 26.27 22.27
C GLU A 57 -14.76 25.57 21.12
N SER A 58 -14.50 24.28 20.89
CA SER A 58 -15.23 23.49 19.89
C SER A 58 -16.72 23.35 20.25
N ARG A 59 -17.05 23.22 21.53
CA ARG A 59 -18.44 23.18 22.00
C ARG A 59 -19.14 24.52 21.79
N ILE A 60 -18.49 25.63 22.12
CA ILE A 60 -19.02 26.99 21.90
C ILE A 60 -19.15 27.27 20.39
N ALA A 61 -18.21 26.83 19.56
CA ALA A 61 -18.29 26.95 18.11
C ALA A 61 -19.47 26.15 17.55
N SER A 62 -19.70 24.93 18.04
CA SER A 62 -20.87 24.12 17.68
C SER A 62 -22.18 24.74 18.14
N GLU A 63 -22.25 25.23 19.38
CA GLU A 63 -23.44 25.90 19.94
C GLU A 63 -23.76 27.19 19.16
N THR A 64 -22.76 27.98 18.79
CA THR A 64 -22.95 29.20 17.98
C THR A 64 -23.34 28.89 16.53
N ALA A 65 -22.83 27.80 15.95
CA ALA A 65 -23.27 27.33 14.64
C ALA A 65 -24.73 26.85 14.68
N MET A 66 -25.11 26.11 15.72
CA MET A 66 -26.50 25.66 15.94
C MET A 66 -27.45 26.85 16.10
N ALA A 67 -27.08 27.85 16.91
CA ALA A 67 -27.89 29.06 17.08
C ALA A 67 -28.05 29.87 15.77
N LYS A 68 -27.01 29.91 14.91
CA LYS A 68 -27.10 30.54 13.58
C LYS A 68 -28.04 29.78 12.66
N ALA A 69 -27.93 28.44 12.62
CA ALA A 69 -28.81 27.60 11.82
C ALA A 69 -30.28 27.71 12.28
N GLU A 70 -30.53 27.74 13.59
CA GLU A 70 -31.87 27.97 14.14
C GLU A 70 -32.42 29.36 13.81
N ALA A 71 -31.58 30.40 13.87
CA ALA A 71 -31.97 31.74 13.47
C ALA A 71 -32.32 31.81 11.97
N GLU A 72 -31.53 31.18 11.10
CA GLU A 72 -31.81 31.07 9.66
C GLU A 72 -33.08 30.27 9.37
N LEU A 73 -33.29 29.16 10.08
CA LEU A 73 -34.51 28.36 9.97
C LEU A 73 -35.74 29.15 10.44
N SER A 74 -35.63 29.95 11.49
CA SER A 74 -36.70 30.83 11.95
C SER A 74 -37.03 31.93 10.92
N LYS A 75 -36.02 32.48 10.24
CA LYS A 75 -36.19 33.45 9.14
C LYS A 75 -36.84 32.78 7.94
N ALA A 76 -36.38 31.59 7.54
CA ALA A 76 -36.98 30.83 6.46
C ALA A 76 -38.45 30.49 6.76
N LYS A 77 -38.77 30.08 8.00
CA LYS A 77 -40.15 29.85 8.43
C LYS A 77 -41.03 31.11 8.38
N LYS A 78 -40.47 32.30 8.68
CA LYS A 78 -41.19 33.57 8.53
C LYS A 78 -41.45 33.89 7.06
N ILE A 79 -40.44 33.74 6.20
CA ILE A 79 -40.57 33.95 4.75
C ILE A 79 -41.59 33.00 4.15
N VAL A 80 -41.58 31.72 4.54
CA VAL A 80 -42.59 30.75 4.09
C VAL A 80 -43.99 31.18 4.51
N LYS A 81 -44.18 31.64 5.76
CA LYS A 81 -45.47 32.16 6.22
C LYS A 81 -45.90 33.41 5.45
N GLU A 82 -44.99 34.34 5.17
CA GLU A 82 -45.25 35.54 4.37
C GLU A 82 -45.63 35.18 2.93
N LEU A 83 -44.93 34.23 2.31
CA LEU A 83 -45.25 33.72 0.97
C LEU A 83 -46.61 33.01 0.96
N THR A 84 -46.91 32.20 1.99
CA THR A 84 -48.24 31.58 2.11
C THR A 84 -49.33 32.64 2.22
N LEU A 85 -49.13 33.69 3.02
CA LEU A 85 -50.08 34.82 3.11
C LEU A 85 -50.23 35.56 1.78
N LEU A 86 -49.13 35.83 1.06
CA LEU A 86 -49.16 36.45 -0.26
C LEU A 86 -49.89 35.59 -1.30
N ILE A 87 -49.72 34.27 -1.24
CA ILE A 87 -50.44 33.32 -2.10
C ILE A 87 -51.93 33.32 -1.74
N GLU A 88 -52.27 33.30 -0.46
CA GLU A 88 -53.66 33.38 0.03
C GLU A 88 -54.33 34.69 -0.40
N GLU A 89 -53.64 35.83 -0.25
CA GLU A 89 -54.10 37.16 -0.66
C GLU A 89 -54.26 37.26 -2.18
N SER A 90 -53.29 36.76 -2.95
CA SER A 90 -53.39 36.67 -4.41
C SER A 90 -54.58 35.81 -4.84
N ASN A 91 -54.79 34.67 -4.19
CA ASN A 91 -55.94 33.80 -4.44
C ASN A 91 -57.27 34.48 -4.08
N GLN A 92 -57.31 35.29 -3.03
CA GLN A 92 -58.47 36.10 -2.67
C GLN A 92 -58.73 37.21 -3.69
N ARG A 93 -57.69 37.92 -4.16
CA ARG A 93 -57.80 38.92 -5.24
C ARG A 93 -58.24 38.30 -6.57
N LEU A 94 -57.82 37.08 -6.87
CA LEU A 94 -58.29 36.33 -8.03
C LEU A 94 -59.76 35.92 -7.89
N LYS A 95 -60.20 35.55 -6.68
CA LYS A 95 -61.61 35.26 -6.39
C LYS A 95 -62.48 36.51 -6.47
N SER A 96 -62.03 37.66 -5.98
CA SER A 96 -62.75 38.94 -6.11
C SER A 96 -62.80 39.40 -7.56
N ARG A 97 -61.68 39.29 -8.30
CA ARG A 97 -61.62 39.62 -9.73
C ARG A 97 -62.49 38.69 -10.58
N LYS A 98 -62.67 37.43 -10.18
CA LYS A 98 -63.66 36.52 -10.79
C LYS A 98 -65.09 37.02 -10.58
N PHE A 99 -65.43 37.50 -9.39
CA PHE A 99 -66.72 38.15 -9.13
C PHE A 99 -66.89 39.42 -9.96
N ASP A 100 -65.85 40.26 -10.08
CA ASP A 100 -65.87 41.49 -10.88
C ASP A 100 -66.00 41.21 -12.40
N ILE A 101 -65.36 40.15 -12.90
CA ILE A 101 -65.52 39.71 -14.30
C ILE A 101 -66.93 39.14 -14.53
N GLU A 102 -67.49 38.43 -13.55
CA GLU A 102 -68.83 37.87 -13.62
C GLU A 102 -69.95 38.93 -13.49
N THR A 103 -69.71 40.05 -12.80
CA THR A 103 -70.59 41.23 -12.78
C THR A 103 -70.42 42.10 -14.04
N VAL A 104 -69.20 42.32 -14.52
CA VAL A 104 -68.93 43.06 -15.78
C VAL A 104 -69.47 42.33 -17.01
N MET A 105 -69.49 40.99 -17.00
CA MET A 105 -70.15 40.19 -18.05
C MET A 105 -71.69 40.31 -18.04
N LYS A 106 -72.30 40.72 -16.92
CA LYS A 106 -73.75 40.96 -16.83
C LYS A 106 -74.15 42.40 -17.19
N GLU A 107 -73.25 43.38 -17.10
CA GLU A 107 -73.55 44.80 -17.38
C GLU A 107 -73.11 45.31 -18.76
N SER A 108 -72.32 44.57 -19.54
CA SER A 108 -71.83 45.02 -20.84
C SER A 108 -72.61 44.44 -22.03
N ARG A 109 -73.92 44.72 -22.11
CA ARG A 109 -74.73 44.50 -23.34
C ARG A 109 -75.02 45.79 -24.14
N ILE A 110 -74.29 46.87 -23.89
CA ILE A 110 -74.51 48.14 -24.59
C ILE A 110 -73.15 48.82 -24.90
N ASP A 111 -72.56 48.41 -26.03
CA ASP A 111 -71.90 49.23 -27.07
C ASP A 111 -70.99 48.32 -27.92
N GLY A 112 -71.49 47.95 -29.11
CA GLY A 112 -71.45 46.56 -29.56
C GLY A 112 -70.45 46.18 -30.65
N ASN A 113 -69.43 46.96 -30.96
CA ASN A 113 -68.52 46.57 -32.06
C ASN A 113 -67.02 46.72 -31.76
N GLY A 114 -66.59 47.77 -31.06
CA GLY A 114 -65.16 47.97 -30.75
C GLY A 114 -64.64 47.10 -29.60
N ARG A 115 -65.42 46.98 -28.51
CA ARG A 115 -65.00 46.23 -27.30
C ARG A 115 -65.05 44.72 -27.50
N TYR A 116 -66.04 44.21 -28.25
CA TYR A 116 -66.12 42.79 -28.58
C TYR A 116 -64.94 42.34 -29.44
N ALA A 117 -64.57 43.13 -30.46
CA ALA A 117 -63.38 42.85 -31.28
C ALA A 117 -62.08 42.88 -30.46
N GLN A 118 -61.99 43.77 -29.47
CA GLN A 118 -60.85 43.82 -28.55
C GLN A 118 -60.79 42.59 -27.63
N ILE A 119 -61.91 42.20 -27.02
CA ILE A 119 -62.01 41.01 -26.15
C ILE A 119 -61.69 39.72 -26.94
N VAL A 120 -62.12 39.62 -28.21
CA VAL A 120 -61.81 38.47 -29.07
C VAL A 120 -60.33 38.41 -29.42
N ARG A 121 -59.67 39.55 -29.66
CA ARG A 121 -58.21 39.60 -29.87
C ARG A 121 -57.44 39.19 -28.61
N GLU A 122 -57.79 39.78 -27.46
CA GLU A 122 -57.18 39.44 -26.17
C GLU A 122 -57.37 37.95 -25.83
N LEU A 123 -58.53 37.37 -26.17
CA LEU A 123 -58.78 35.93 -25.98
C LEU A 123 -57.90 35.06 -26.89
N GLU A 124 -57.68 35.45 -28.13
CA GLU A 124 -56.80 34.72 -29.05
C GLU A 124 -55.33 34.83 -28.62
N ASP A 125 -54.89 36.00 -28.13
CA ASP A 125 -53.55 36.19 -27.55
C ASP A 125 -53.35 35.30 -26.32
N VAL A 126 -54.31 35.27 -25.38
CA VAL A 126 -54.28 34.39 -24.20
C VAL A 126 -54.27 32.91 -24.61
N LYS A 127 -54.99 32.54 -25.67
CA LYS A 127 -55.00 31.16 -26.19
C LYS A 127 -53.67 30.78 -26.81
N GLN A 128 -53.01 31.70 -27.52
CA GLN A 128 -51.65 31.50 -28.02
C GLN A 128 -50.64 31.37 -26.87
N GLU A 129 -50.71 32.23 -25.85
CA GLU A 129 -49.88 32.13 -24.65
C GLU A 129 -50.11 30.81 -23.91
N LEU A 130 -51.35 30.37 -23.76
CA LEU A 130 -51.69 29.08 -23.16
C LEU A 130 -51.14 27.91 -23.96
N SER A 131 -51.11 28.01 -25.29
CA SER A 131 -50.50 26.99 -26.15
C SER A 131 -48.97 26.94 -26.01
N LYS A 132 -48.31 28.09 -25.87
CA LYS A 132 -46.87 28.20 -25.58
C LYS A 132 -46.55 27.63 -24.20
N LEU A 133 -47.28 28.05 -23.17
CA LEU A 133 -47.15 27.54 -21.80
C LEU A 133 -47.34 26.03 -21.72
N LYS A 134 -48.27 25.45 -22.49
CA LYS A 134 -48.42 23.98 -22.55
C LYS A 134 -47.19 23.28 -23.10
N LEU A 135 -46.53 23.86 -24.11
CA LEU A 135 -45.29 23.32 -24.66
C LEU A 135 -44.14 23.46 -23.65
N ASP A 136 -44.04 24.60 -22.98
CA ASP A 136 -43.02 24.86 -21.96
C ASP A 136 -43.18 23.92 -20.76
N ILE A 137 -44.41 23.73 -20.27
CA ILE A 137 -44.72 22.77 -19.21
C ILE A 137 -44.35 21.33 -19.64
N ALA A 138 -44.65 20.95 -20.89
CA ALA A 138 -44.28 19.64 -21.39
C ALA A 138 -42.76 19.45 -21.52
N TYR A 139 -42.02 20.52 -21.86
CA TYR A 139 -40.57 20.52 -21.89
C TYR A 139 -39.99 20.40 -20.47
N VAL A 140 -40.42 21.27 -19.55
CA VAL A 140 -39.98 21.27 -18.15
C VAL A 140 -40.32 19.94 -17.47
N SER A 141 -41.47 19.34 -17.75
CA SER A 141 -41.82 18.02 -17.21
C SER A 141 -40.84 16.93 -17.67
N ARG A 142 -40.42 16.94 -18.95
CA ARG A 142 -39.43 15.95 -19.44
C ARG A 142 -38.06 16.18 -18.84
N GLU A 143 -37.64 17.43 -18.69
CA GLU A 143 -36.37 17.77 -18.07
C GLU A 143 -36.37 17.39 -16.58
N LYS A 144 -37.49 17.61 -15.89
CA LYS A 144 -37.73 17.12 -14.53
C LYS A 144 -37.60 15.60 -14.45
N ASP A 145 -38.23 14.84 -15.36
CA ASP A 145 -38.12 13.37 -15.37
C ASP A 145 -36.69 12.88 -15.58
N VAL A 146 -35.86 13.63 -16.32
CA VAL A 146 -34.43 13.32 -16.50
C VAL A 146 -33.66 13.63 -15.22
N ALA A 147 -33.86 14.81 -14.64
CA ALA A 147 -33.22 15.19 -13.38
C ALA A 147 -33.57 14.24 -12.23
N GLU A 148 -34.82 13.78 -12.13
CA GLU A 148 -35.25 12.81 -11.12
C GLU A 148 -34.53 11.46 -11.27
N LYS A 149 -34.32 10.99 -12.51
CA LYS A 149 -33.54 9.76 -12.76
C LYS A 149 -32.08 9.91 -12.35
N GLU A 150 -31.46 11.05 -12.67
CA GLU A 150 -30.08 11.34 -12.27
C GLU A 150 -29.93 11.40 -10.73
N VAL A 151 -30.91 11.98 -10.04
CA VAL A 151 -30.96 11.99 -8.57
C VAL A 151 -31.06 10.58 -8.01
N MET A 152 -31.95 9.73 -8.53
CA MET A 152 -32.04 8.32 -8.10
C MET A 152 -30.73 7.55 -8.33
N GLU A 153 -30.06 7.76 -9.48
CA GLU A 153 -28.76 7.14 -9.75
C GLU A 153 -27.65 7.64 -8.81
N LEU A 154 -27.70 8.90 -8.39
CA LEU A 154 -26.79 9.46 -7.40
C LEU A 154 -27.07 8.92 -6.00
N GLU A 155 -28.34 8.77 -5.62
CA GLU A 155 -28.75 8.17 -4.34
C GLU A 155 -28.28 6.72 -4.22
N ILE A 156 -28.47 5.91 -5.28
CA ILE A 156 -27.96 4.52 -5.31
C ILE A 156 -26.44 4.49 -5.14
N ARG A 157 -25.70 5.34 -5.88
CA ARG A 157 -24.24 5.44 -5.76
C ARG A 157 -23.81 5.90 -4.37
N MET A 158 -24.56 6.81 -3.75
CA MET A 158 -24.30 7.28 -2.40
C MET A 158 -24.48 6.15 -1.38
N GLU A 159 -25.54 5.34 -1.49
CA GLU A 159 -25.75 4.18 -0.63
C GLU A 159 -24.66 3.12 -0.79
N GLU A 160 -24.22 2.85 -2.03
CA GLU A 160 -23.08 1.95 -2.29
C GLU A 160 -21.79 2.46 -1.64
N ASN A 161 -21.51 3.76 -1.78
CA ASN A 161 -20.35 4.39 -1.15
C ASN A 161 -20.44 4.37 0.38
N LEU A 162 -21.63 4.55 0.96
CA LEU A 162 -21.84 4.43 2.40
C LEU A 162 -21.56 3.00 2.90
N LYS A 163 -22.05 1.98 2.19
CA LYS A 163 -21.75 0.58 2.52
C LYS A 163 -20.26 0.28 2.43
N LEU A 164 -19.57 0.80 1.40
CA LEU A 164 -18.12 0.68 1.27
C LEU A 164 -17.40 1.38 2.43
N LEU A 165 -17.82 2.59 2.80
CA LEU A 165 -17.25 3.33 3.93
C LEU A 165 -17.44 2.59 5.27
N GLU A 166 -18.62 2.02 5.51
CA GLU A 166 -18.88 1.17 6.68
C GLU A 166 -17.98 -0.07 6.69
N SER A 167 -17.81 -0.75 5.55
CA SER A 167 -16.92 -1.91 5.45
C SER A 167 -15.45 -1.55 5.73
N LEU A 168 -14.97 -0.43 5.19
CA LEU A 168 -13.62 0.06 5.43
C LEU A 168 -13.42 0.47 6.89
N LYS A 169 -14.45 1.04 7.52
CA LYS A 169 -14.39 1.37 8.95
C LYS A 169 -14.23 0.11 9.81
N LEU A 170 -14.98 -0.94 9.52
CA LEU A 170 -14.84 -2.24 10.21
C LEU A 170 -13.45 -2.86 9.98
N GLU A 171 -12.91 -2.76 8.77
CA GLU A 171 -11.55 -3.23 8.46
C GLU A 171 -10.48 -2.43 9.23
N VAL A 172 -10.63 -1.11 9.32
CA VAL A 172 -9.75 -0.26 10.13
C VAL A 172 -9.84 -0.59 11.61
N ASP A 173 -11.05 -0.80 12.14
CA ASP A 173 -11.25 -1.19 13.54
C ASP A 173 -10.60 -2.55 13.82
N ALA A 174 -10.75 -3.54 12.93
CA ALA A 174 -10.09 -4.83 13.05
C ALA A 174 -8.55 -4.72 12.99
N ALA A 175 -8.01 -3.93 12.06
CA ALA A 175 -6.57 -3.69 11.98
C ALA A 175 -6.02 -2.98 13.23
N ASN A 176 -6.79 -2.08 13.84
CA ASN A 176 -6.43 -1.44 15.11
C ASN A 176 -6.42 -2.44 16.27
N GLU A 177 -7.40 -3.34 16.35
CA GLU A 177 -7.43 -4.42 17.34
C GLU A 177 -6.21 -5.35 17.19
N GLU A 178 -5.88 -5.77 15.96
CA GLU A 178 -4.68 -6.55 15.67
C GLU A 178 -3.41 -5.82 16.07
N HIS A 179 -3.31 -4.52 15.78
CA HIS A 179 -2.16 -3.71 16.20
C HIS A 179 -1.99 -3.68 17.71
N VAL A 180 -3.09 -3.54 18.47
CA VAL A 180 -3.07 -3.60 19.94
C VAL A 180 -2.59 -4.96 20.43
N LEU A 181 -3.06 -6.06 19.83
CA LEU A 181 -2.61 -7.41 20.19
C LEU A 181 -1.11 -7.61 19.92
N VAL A 182 -0.60 -7.10 18.80
CA VAL A 182 0.83 -7.16 18.47
C VAL A 182 1.67 -6.37 19.48
N GLU A 183 1.24 -5.17 19.86
CA GLU A 183 1.95 -4.37 20.88
C GLU A 183 1.90 -5.04 22.26
N LEU A 184 0.79 -5.70 22.63
CA LEU A 184 0.71 -6.50 23.86
C LEU A 184 1.69 -7.68 23.84
N ALA A 185 1.72 -8.45 22.75
CA ALA A 185 2.65 -9.58 22.59
C ALA A 185 4.11 -9.12 22.65
N LYS A 186 4.42 -7.94 22.08
CA LYS A 186 5.74 -7.32 22.15
C LYS A 186 6.10 -6.89 23.57
N ILE A 187 5.16 -6.33 24.34
CA ILE A 187 5.38 -5.99 25.75
C ILE A 187 5.65 -7.26 26.57
N GLU A 188 4.90 -8.34 26.33
CA GLU A 188 5.07 -9.62 27.01
C GLU A 188 6.44 -10.25 26.70
N ALA A 189 6.81 -10.33 25.41
CA ALA A 189 8.13 -10.83 25.01
C ALA A 189 9.28 -10.01 25.60
N LEU A 190 9.13 -8.69 25.74
CA LEU A 190 10.12 -7.84 26.38
C LEU A 190 10.22 -8.10 27.89
N LYS A 191 9.12 -8.43 28.57
CA LYS A 191 9.12 -8.83 29.99
C LYS A 191 9.81 -10.17 30.17
N GLU A 192 9.43 -11.19 29.40
CA GLU A 192 10.08 -12.51 29.44
C GLU A 192 11.57 -12.42 29.17
N ARG A 193 11.99 -11.60 28.19
CA ARG A 193 13.41 -11.37 27.92
C ARG A 193 14.15 -10.80 29.12
N LYS A 194 13.56 -9.82 29.83
CA LYS A 194 14.15 -9.24 31.04
C LYS A 194 14.27 -10.28 32.15
N GLU A 195 13.23 -11.09 32.38
CA GLU A 195 13.25 -12.16 33.38
C GLU A 195 14.34 -13.20 33.09
N VAL A 196 14.49 -13.60 31.82
CA VAL A 196 15.54 -14.53 31.39
C VAL A 196 16.94 -13.91 31.53
N GLU A 197 17.08 -12.61 31.32
CA GLU A 197 18.35 -11.89 31.53
C GLU A 197 18.71 -11.83 33.01
N GLU A 198 17.75 -11.49 33.88
CA GLU A 198 17.92 -11.50 35.33
C GLU A 198 18.25 -12.91 35.86
N GLN A 199 17.60 -13.95 35.31
CA GLN A 199 17.90 -15.33 35.64
C GLN A 199 19.33 -15.72 35.23
N ARG A 200 19.74 -15.39 34.01
CA ARG A 200 21.12 -15.64 33.54
C ARG A 200 22.15 -14.91 34.39
N ASP A 201 21.86 -13.70 34.84
CA ASP A 201 22.78 -12.95 35.70
C ASP A 201 22.86 -13.52 37.12
N ARG A 202 21.75 -14.06 37.65
CA ARG A 202 21.78 -14.85 38.91
C ARG A 202 22.63 -16.11 38.75
N GLU A 203 22.39 -16.89 37.70
CA GLU A 203 23.17 -18.10 37.42
C GLU A 203 24.66 -17.81 37.22
N LYS A 204 25.01 -16.73 36.50
CA LYS A 204 26.41 -16.30 36.37
C LYS A 204 27.04 -15.99 37.73
N LYS A 205 26.33 -15.30 38.64
CA LYS A 205 26.84 -15.00 39.98
C LYS A 205 27.05 -16.29 40.78
N GLU A 206 26.09 -17.20 40.77
CA GLU A 206 26.20 -18.49 41.45
C GLU A 206 27.37 -19.34 40.91
N VAL A 207 27.50 -19.42 39.58
CA VAL A 207 28.61 -20.11 38.92
C VAL A 207 29.93 -19.45 39.31
N PHE A 208 30.01 -18.12 39.29
CA PHE A 208 31.20 -17.38 39.68
C PHE A 208 31.60 -17.65 41.13
N GLU A 209 30.64 -17.60 42.06
CA GLU A 209 30.87 -17.94 43.47
C GLU A 209 31.34 -19.38 43.66
N SER A 210 30.75 -20.33 42.94
CA SER A 210 31.14 -21.74 42.99
C SER A 210 32.57 -21.96 42.46
N LEU A 211 32.93 -21.27 41.37
CA LEU A 211 34.26 -21.28 40.79
C LEU A 211 35.28 -20.66 41.75
N ASP A 212 34.95 -19.55 42.41
CA ASP A 212 35.83 -18.93 43.40
C ASP A 212 36.05 -19.81 44.62
N LYS A 213 35.01 -20.48 45.12
CA LYS A 213 35.14 -21.49 46.19
C LYS A 213 36.05 -22.64 45.74
N ARG A 214 35.91 -23.14 44.51
CA ARG A 214 36.77 -24.19 43.95
C ARG A 214 38.22 -23.73 43.78
N LYS A 215 38.44 -22.52 43.26
CA LYS A 215 39.79 -21.91 43.14
C LYS A 215 40.45 -21.75 44.52
N LYS A 216 39.71 -21.33 45.54
CA LYS A 216 40.22 -21.28 46.94
C LYS A 216 40.67 -22.66 47.42
N LYS A 217 39.85 -23.70 47.23
CA LYS A 217 40.21 -25.09 47.59
C LYS A 217 41.45 -25.59 46.83
N ILE A 218 41.57 -25.28 45.53
CA ILE A 218 42.75 -25.66 44.74
C ILE A 218 44.00 -24.96 45.27
N ARG A 219 43.94 -23.66 45.58
CA ARG A 219 45.06 -22.91 46.18
C ARG A 219 45.49 -23.47 47.54
N GLU A 220 44.54 -23.93 48.34
CA GLU A 220 44.83 -24.57 49.62
C GLU A 220 45.53 -25.92 49.45
N LYS A 221 45.04 -26.78 48.55
CA LYS A 221 45.70 -28.04 48.21
C LYS A 221 47.09 -27.84 47.61
N MET A 222 47.30 -26.83 46.78
CA MET A 222 48.65 -26.52 46.28
C MET A 222 49.61 -26.15 47.41
N ARG A 223 49.17 -25.32 48.37
CA ARG A 223 49.97 -25.01 49.57
C ARG A 223 50.28 -26.25 50.40
N GLU A 224 49.35 -27.20 50.49
CA GLU A 224 49.58 -28.48 51.17
C GLU A 224 50.62 -29.35 50.44
N VAL A 225 50.55 -29.43 49.12
CA VAL A 225 51.57 -30.10 48.28
C VAL A 225 52.95 -29.43 48.42
N GLU A 226 53.01 -28.11 48.50
CA GLU A 226 54.27 -27.40 48.75
C GLU A 226 54.88 -27.79 50.10
N ARG A 227 54.05 -27.93 51.14
CA ARG A 227 54.49 -28.39 52.46
C ARG A 227 54.95 -29.85 52.43
N SER A 228 54.22 -30.72 51.72
CA SER A 228 54.60 -32.14 51.62
C SER A 228 55.94 -32.30 50.90
N LYS A 229 56.21 -31.50 49.86
CA LYS A 229 57.53 -31.45 49.23
C LYS A 229 58.62 -31.00 50.21
N GLY A 230 58.34 -29.99 51.04
CA GLY A 230 59.27 -29.59 52.10
C GLY A 230 59.60 -30.73 53.07
N TYR A 231 58.60 -31.55 53.44
CA TYR A 231 58.82 -32.75 54.25
C TYR A 231 59.59 -33.84 53.50
N GLU A 232 59.37 -34.02 52.19
CA GLU A 232 60.15 -34.94 51.36
C GLU A 232 61.63 -34.52 51.29
N ASP A 233 61.90 -33.22 51.16
CA ASP A 233 63.27 -32.67 51.15
C ASP A 233 63.96 -32.86 52.52
N GLU A 234 63.25 -32.60 53.63
CA GLU A 234 63.74 -32.89 54.99
C GLU A 234 64.01 -34.39 55.19
N LEU A 235 63.10 -35.25 54.72
CA LEU A 235 63.29 -36.69 54.79
C LEU A 235 64.50 -37.14 53.96
N ALA A 236 64.69 -36.58 52.76
CA ALA A 236 65.87 -36.84 51.94
C ALA A 236 67.17 -36.42 52.65
N ALA A 237 67.18 -35.26 53.31
CA ALA A 237 68.33 -34.82 54.11
C ALA A 237 68.63 -35.77 55.28
N THR A 238 67.61 -36.17 56.04
CA THR A 238 67.79 -37.12 57.15
C THR A 238 68.24 -38.50 56.68
N LEU A 239 67.80 -38.97 55.50
CA LEU A 239 68.29 -40.20 54.89
C LEU A 239 69.79 -40.10 54.56
N LEU A 240 70.25 -38.97 54.03
CA LEU A 240 71.68 -38.73 53.80
C LEU A 240 72.49 -38.70 55.12
N ASP A 241 71.95 -38.07 56.16
CA ASP A 241 72.57 -38.06 57.49
C ASP A 241 72.68 -39.47 58.09
N ILE A 242 71.62 -40.28 57.95
CA ILE A 242 71.63 -41.70 58.37
C ILE A 242 72.69 -42.48 57.59
N GLU A 243 72.79 -42.29 56.27
CA GLU A 243 73.79 -42.95 55.45
C GLU A 243 75.22 -42.58 55.88
N MET A 244 75.47 -41.31 56.20
CA MET A 244 76.73 -40.85 56.79
C MET A 244 77.02 -41.53 58.13
N LEU A 245 76.03 -41.60 59.03
CA LEU A 245 76.16 -42.28 60.33
C LEU A 245 76.42 -43.78 60.16
N GLU A 246 75.81 -44.44 59.19
CA GLU A 246 76.09 -45.85 58.88
C GLU A 246 77.52 -46.06 58.40
N ILE A 247 78.05 -45.15 57.57
CA ILE A 247 79.44 -45.19 57.11
C ILE A 247 80.39 -45.01 58.32
N GLN A 248 80.11 -44.04 59.19
CA GLN A 248 80.87 -43.82 60.42
C GLN A 248 80.82 -45.04 61.36
N LEU A 249 79.64 -45.66 61.53
CA LEU A 249 79.47 -46.86 62.32
C LEU A 249 80.26 -48.05 61.74
N LYS A 250 80.30 -48.22 60.41
CA LYS A 250 81.12 -49.22 59.74
C LYS A 250 82.61 -49.00 60.01
N LEU A 251 83.07 -47.74 60.00
CA LEU A 251 84.45 -47.38 60.34
C LEU A 251 84.78 -47.69 61.81
N VAL A 252 83.90 -47.32 62.74
CA VAL A 252 84.06 -47.65 64.18
C VAL A 252 84.10 -49.16 64.40
N LYS A 253 83.21 -49.92 63.74
CA LYS A 253 83.26 -51.39 63.77
C LYS A 253 84.56 -51.96 63.19
N GLU A 254 85.16 -51.31 62.19
CA GLU A 254 86.47 -51.71 61.67
C GLU A 254 87.60 -51.37 62.66
N MET A 255 87.52 -50.24 63.36
CA MET A 255 88.43 -49.89 64.46
C MET A 255 88.26 -50.85 65.64
N GLU A 256 87.03 -51.23 66.00
CA GLU A 256 86.72 -52.22 67.03
C GLU A 256 87.27 -53.61 66.66
N ARG A 257 87.19 -54.01 65.38
CA ARG A 257 87.88 -55.22 64.87
C ARG A 257 89.41 -55.12 64.87
N ARG A 258 89.98 -53.91 64.84
CA ARG A 258 91.43 -53.69 65.04
C ARG A 258 91.81 -53.69 66.52
N VAL A 259 90.89 -53.37 67.43
CA VAL A 259 91.04 -53.43 68.89
C VAL A 259 90.78 -54.84 69.45
N GLN A 260 89.93 -55.65 68.82
CA GLN A 260 89.67 -57.06 69.19
C GLN A 260 90.68 -58.07 68.59
N ARG A 261 91.81 -57.63 68.03
CA ARG A 261 92.90 -58.52 67.57
C ARG A 261 93.93 -58.90 68.62
N ASP A 262 93.79 -58.38 69.85
CA ASP A 262 94.51 -58.84 71.03
C ASP A 262 93.51 -59.32 72.09
N ASP A 263 92.87 -60.47 71.89
CA ASP A 263 92.75 -61.47 72.95
C ASP A 263 92.07 -62.75 72.48
N SER A 264 92.67 -63.87 72.90
CA SER A 264 92.02 -65.16 73.15
C SER A 264 91.36 -65.90 71.97
N MET A 265 92.02 -66.99 71.54
CA MET A 265 91.34 -68.30 71.48
C MET A 265 92.33 -69.48 71.59
N SER A 266 92.47 -69.95 72.83
CA SER A 266 92.40 -71.36 73.25
C SER A 266 92.55 -72.45 72.17
N ARG A 267 93.62 -73.24 72.28
CA ARG A 267 93.70 -74.63 71.78
C ARG A 267 94.18 -75.56 72.90
N SER A 268 93.34 -76.55 73.23
CA SER A 268 93.67 -77.66 74.13
C SER A 268 93.51 -79.00 73.40
N LYS A 269 94.67 -79.59 73.10
CA LYS A 269 95.09 -80.98 73.37
C LYS A 269 94.55 -82.21 72.59
N ASN A 270 95.58 -82.97 72.15
CA ASN A 270 95.81 -84.43 72.15
C ASN A 270 95.50 -85.21 70.85
N ARG A 271 96.51 -85.73 70.12
CA ARG A 271 97.39 -86.93 70.32
C ARG A 271 96.67 -88.23 69.93
N ALA A 272 97.24 -89.26 69.28
CA ALA A 272 98.48 -89.58 68.56
C ALA A 272 98.33 -91.02 67.98
N PHE A 273 99.11 -91.39 66.95
CA PHE A 273 99.68 -92.74 66.60
C PHE A 273 98.75 -94.00 66.68
N GLU A 274 98.69 -94.91 65.71
CA GLU A 274 99.76 -95.84 65.30
C GLU A 274 99.29 -96.75 64.13
N ARG A 275 100.16 -97.65 63.69
CA ARG A 275 100.39 -98.16 62.33
C ARG A 275 99.95 -99.63 62.18
N GLY A 276 99.50 -100.04 60.98
CA GLY A 276 99.80 -101.38 60.43
C GLY A 276 98.66 -102.39 60.18
N THR A 277 98.47 -102.69 58.88
CA THR A 277 98.21 -104.01 58.25
C THR A 277 96.84 -104.69 58.36
N ASP A 278 96.13 -104.59 57.23
CA ASP A 278 95.61 -105.66 56.35
C ASP A 278 94.57 -106.67 56.88
N THR A 279 93.50 -106.79 56.05
CA THR A 279 92.38 -107.76 56.06
C THR A 279 91.11 -107.41 56.85
N LEU A 280 90.81 -106.11 57.01
CA LEU A 280 89.51 -105.63 57.54
C LEU A 280 88.86 -104.51 56.70
N SER A 281 89.39 -104.27 55.49
CA SER A 281 88.90 -103.23 54.57
C SER A 281 87.50 -103.52 54.01
N VAL A 282 87.13 -104.80 53.82
CA VAL A 282 85.87 -105.16 53.14
C VAL A 282 84.63 -105.03 54.06
N LEU A 283 84.74 -105.30 55.36
CA LEU A 283 83.59 -105.17 56.27
C LEU A 283 83.39 -103.73 56.77
N LYS A 284 84.45 -102.92 56.91
CA LYS A 284 84.34 -101.48 57.15
C LYS A 284 83.84 -100.74 55.92
N GLU A 285 84.33 -101.05 54.72
CA GLU A 285 83.75 -100.50 53.49
C GLU A 285 82.28 -100.88 53.32
N VAL A 286 81.85 -102.09 53.70
CA VAL A 286 80.44 -102.48 53.63
C VAL A 286 79.60 -101.78 54.70
N THR A 287 80.06 -101.64 55.94
CA THR A 287 79.31 -100.90 56.97
C THR A 287 79.28 -99.39 56.71
N GLU A 288 80.42 -98.79 56.35
CA GLU A 288 80.53 -97.37 55.95
C GLU A 288 79.78 -97.10 54.62
N ALA A 289 79.74 -98.06 53.68
CA ALA A 289 78.89 -97.95 52.48
C ALA A 289 77.40 -98.13 52.81
N THR A 290 77.03 -98.92 53.81
CA THR A 290 75.62 -99.02 54.25
C THR A 290 75.17 -97.80 55.04
N GLU A 291 76.03 -97.21 55.88
CA GLU A 291 75.77 -95.93 56.55
C GLU A 291 75.75 -94.77 55.54
N GLY A 292 76.72 -94.68 54.64
CA GLY A 292 76.72 -93.66 53.58
C GLY A 292 75.53 -93.79 52.61
N LYS A 293 75.03 -95.01 52.35
CA LYS A 293 73.77 -95.22 51.62
C LYS A 293 72.56 -94.77 52.43
N LYS A 294 72.52 -95.00 53.75
CA LYS A 294 71.44 -94.52 54.63
C LYS A 294 71.43 -93.00 54.75
N GLU A 295 72.58 -92.36 54.85
CA GLU A 295 72.71 -90.89 54.86
C GLU A 295 72.26 -90.28 53.52
N LYS A 296 72.66 -90.88 52.39
CA LYS A 296 72.15 -90.47 51.07
C LYS A 296 70.63 -90.66 50.96
N LEU A 297 70.08 -91.74 51.50
CA LEU A 297 68.63 -91.99 51.53
C LEU A 297 67.91 -90.97 52.43
N ALA A 298 68.50 -90.59 53.57
CA ALA A 298 67.99 -89.53 54.43
C ALA A 298 68.05 -88.15 53.75
N SER A 299 69.12 -87.84 53.01
CA SER A 299 69.24 -86.62 52.20
C SER A 299 68.18 -86.57 51.10
N ILE A 300 68.01 -87.67 50.36
CA ILE A 300 66.98 -87.78 49.32
C ILE A 300 65.59 -87.61 49.93
N ASN A 301 65.31 -88.23 51.09
CA ASN A 301 64.03 -88.05 51.77
C ASN A 301 63.82 -86.60 52.23
N ALA A 302 64.84 -85.93 52.75
CA ALA A 302 64.77 -84.52 53.11
C ALA A 302 64.50 -83.62 51.89
N GLU A 303 65.17 -83.88 50.75
CA GLU A 303 64.92 -83.21 49.48
C GLU A 303 63.50 -83.46 48.95
N LEU A 304 62.97 -84.69 49.09
CA LEU A 304 61.59 -85.01 48.75
C LEU A 304 60.58 -84.23 49.62
N PHE A 305 60.83 -84.10 50.93
CA PHE A 305 60.01 -83.26 51.80
C PHE A 305 60.11 -81.77 51.43
N CYS A 306 61.29 -81.28 51.08
CA CYS A 306 61.47 -79.92 50.56
C CYS A 306 60.68 -79.72 49.25
N LEU A 307 60.73 -80.68 48.32
CA LEU A 307 59.95 -80.65 47.08
C LEU A 307 58.45 -80.60 47.34
N VAL A 308 57.94 -81.44 48.25
CA VAL A 308 56.52 -81.43 48.65
C VAL A 308 56.13 -80.07 49.23
N ASN A 309 56.94 -79.49 50.11
CA ASN A 309 56.69 -78.16 50.67
C ASN A 309 56.67 -77.08 49.57
N THR A 310 57.62 -77.09 48.61
CA THR A 310 57.62 -76.14 47.49
C THR A 310 56.43 -76.33 46.54
N MET A 311 55.99 -77.57 46.34
CA MET A 311 54.79 -77.85 45.57
C MET A 311 53.53 -77.32 46.26
N ASP A 312 53.43 -77.47 47.58
CA ASP A 312 52.30 -76.97 48.35
C ASP A 312 52.29 -75.43 48.41
N THR A 313 53.45 -74.78 48.52
CA THR A 313 53.54 -73.31 48.37
C THR A 313 53.12 -72.86 46.97
N LEU A 314 53.59 -73.54 45.91
CA LEU A 314 53.19 -73.23 44.53
C LEU A 314 51.68 -73.44 44.31
N ARG A 315 51.07 -74.46 44.90
CA ARG A 315 49.61 -74.66 44.85
C ARG A 315 48.85 -73.53 45.51
N GLN A 316 49.32 -73.07 46.67
CA GLN A 316 48.71 -71.93 47.37
C GLN A 316 48.84 -70.63 46.56
N GLU A 317 50.01 -70.37 45.96
CA GLU A 317 50.22 -69.22 45.07
C GLU A 317 49.34 -69.30 43.83
N LEU A 318 49.22 -70.48 43.21
CA LEU A 318 48.32 -70.69 42.07
C LEU A 318 46.85 -70.46 42.47
N GLN A 319 46.46 -70.86 43.67
CA GLN A 319 45.11 -70.60 44.18
C GLN A 319 44.87 -69.12 44.46
N LYS A 320 45.86 -68.39 45.01
CA LYS A 320 45.82 -66.92 45.17
C LYS A 320 45.73 -66.22 43.81
N ALA A 321 46.57 -66.57 42.85
CA ALA A 321 46.54 -66.04 41.50
C ALA A 321 45.18 -66.28 40.80
N LYS A 322 44.56 -67.45 40.99
CA LYS A 322 43.19 -67.73 40.52
C LYS A 322 42.15 -66.83 41.17
N GLN A 323 42.28 -66.54 42.46
CA GLN A 323 41.37 -65.62 43.16
C GLN A 323 41.55 -64.19 42.67
N GLU A 324 42.80 -63.72 42.55
CA GLU A 324 43.14 -62.38 42.05
C GLU A 324 42.65 -62.18 40.61
N THR A 325 42.87 -63.14 39.72
CA THR A 325 42.36 -63.09 38.33
C THR A 325 40.83 -63.02 38.28
N ALA A 326 40.12 -63.74 39.17
CA ALA A 326 38.67 -63.64 39.27
C ALA A 326 38.20 -62.26 39.77
N LEU A 327 38.94 -61.64 40.70
CA LEU A 327 38.66 -60.28 41.18
C LEU A 327 38.89 -59.26 40.06
N PHE A 328 40.01 -59.34 39.33
CA PHE A 328 40.29 -58.47 38.19
C PHE A 328 39.23 -58.60 37.11
N LYS A 329 38.78 -59.82 36.78
CA LYS A 329 37.70 -60.04 35.81
C LYS A 329 36.40 -59.33 36.21
N LYS A 330 36.03 -59.36 37.49
CA LYS A 330 34.86 -58.63 38.00
C LYS A 330 35.05 -57.11 37.93
N MET A 331 36.27 -56.63 38.15
CA MET A 331 36.58 -55.20 38.06
C MET A 331 36.48 -54.70 36.61
N ILE A 332 37.06 -55.46 35.66
CA ILE A 332 36.96 -55.20 34.22
C ILE A 332 35.50 -55.13 33.78
N GLN A 333 34.67 -56.12 34.15
CA GLN A 333 33.23 -56.09 33.82
C GLN A 333 32.51 -54.84 34.35
N LYS A 334 32.85 -54.38 35.56
CA LYS A 334 32.27 -53.15 36.11
C LYS A 334 32.69 -51.92 35.32
N ASP A 335 33.94 -51.89 34.85
CA ASP A 335 34.45 -50.78 34.07
C ASP A 335 33.92 -50.81 32.62
N ASP A 336 33.75 -51.98 32.02
CA ASP A 336 33.09 -52.16 30.72
C ASP A 336 31.67 -51.58 30.73
N VAL A 337 30.86 -51.90 31.76
CA VAL A 337 29.50 -51.33 31.91
C VAL A 337 29.53 -49.81 32.05
N LYS A 338 30.55 -49.24 32.72
CA LYS A 338 30.72 -47.78 32.78
C LYS A 338 31.10 -47.20 31.42
N ILE A 339 31.98 -47.85 30.68
CA ILE A 339 32.40 -47.45 29.33
C ILE A 339 31.20 -47.47 28.37
N GLU A 340 30.39 -48.53 28.39
CA GLU A 340 29.15 -48.61 27.59
C GLU A 340 28.16 -47.49 27.95
N ARG A 341 27.97 -47.22 29.24
CA ARG A 341 27.13 -46.11 29.71
C ARG A 341 27.67 -44.75 29.24
N LEU A 342 28.99 -44.56 29.20
CA LEU A 342 29.59 -43.33 28.71
C LEU A 342 29.50 -43.21 27.18
N ASN A 343 29.70 -44.31 26.45
CA ASN A 343 29.58 -44.35 25.00
C ASN A 343 28.15 -44.05 24.53
N THR A 344 27.14 -44.61 25.20
CA THR A 344 25.72 -44.29 24.90
C THR A 344 25.42 -42.81 25.13
N LYS A 345 25.91 -42.22 26.24
CA LYS A 345 25.79 -40.77 26.48
C LYS A 345 26.50 -39.94 25.41
N LEU A 346 27.70 -40.34 25.00
CA LEU A 346 28.47 -39.66 23.98
C LEU A 346 27.75 -39.69 22.63
N LEU A 347 27.15 -40.83 22.27
CA LEU A 347 26.36 -40.98 21.05
C LEU A 347 25.09 -40.10 21.09
N MET A 348 24.36 -40.10 22.22
CA MET A 348 23.22 -39.20 22.39
C MET A 348 23.58 -37.72 22.29
N VAL A 349 24.73 -37.32 22.85
CA VAL A 349 25.21 -35.93 22.76
C VAL A 349 25.63 -35.60 21.32
N LYS A 350 26.24 -36.55 20.61
CA LYS A 350 26.59 -36.39 19.19
C LYS A 350 25.35 -36.19 18.33
N ASP A 351 24.32 -37.01 18.47
CA ASP A 351 23.08 -36.89 17.70
C ASP A 351 22.38 -35.54 17.97
N LYS A 352 22.39 -35.10 19.23
CA LYS A 352 21.89 -33.77 19.61
C LYS A 352 22.69 -32.64 18.97
N LEU A 353 24.03 -32.76 18.94
CA LEU A 353 24.90 -31.77 18.32
C LEU A 353 24.67 -31.68 16.80
N GLU A 354 24.54 -32.82 16.12
CA GLU A 354 24.21 -32.85 14.70
C GLU A 354 22.84 -32.22 14.41
N ALA A 355 21.83 -32.51 15.23
CA ALA A 355 20.51 -31.87 15.10
C ALA A 355 20.58 -30.34 15.28
N VAL A 356 21.35 -29.86 16.26
CA VAL A 356 21.58 -28.42 16.49
C VAL A 356 22.33 -27.80 15.31
N SER A 357 23.34 -28.47 14.75
CA SER A 357 24.09 -27.99 13.59
C SER A 357 23.23 -27.86 12.33
N VAL A 358 22.33 -28.83 12.09
CA VAL A 358 21.35 -28.74 10.99
C VAL A 358 20.39 -27.56 11.21
N ALA A 359 19.94 -27.33 12.45
CA ALA A 359 19.10 -26.19 12.78
C ALA A 359 19.83 -24.85 12.60
N GLU A 360 21.10 -24.77 13.00
CA GLU A 360 21.96 -23.61 12.81
C GLU A 360 22.14 -23.28 11.32
N GLY A 361 22.39 -24.28 10.47
CA GLY A 361 22.48 -24.10 9.03
C GLY A 361 21.19 -23.53 8.43
N ARG A 362 20.01 -23.98 8.91
CA ARG A 362 18.72 -23.41 8.50
C ARG A 362 18.58 -21.95 8.94
N ILE A 363 18.94 -21.63 10.18
CA ILE A 363 18.90 -20.26 10.70
C ILE A 363 19.84 -19.35 9.90
N SER A 364 21.05 -19.81 9.58
CA SER A 364 21.99 -19.06 8.73
C SER A 364 21.39 -18.79 7.36
N SER A 365 20.80 -19.79 6.70
CA SER A 365 20.15 -19.59 5.39
C SER A 365 18.97 -18.63 5.45
N LEU A 366 18.21 -18.63 6.56
CA LEU A 366 17.13 -17.68 6.78
C LEU A 366 17.68 -16.27 7.01
N ALA A 367 18.76 -16.12 7.77
CA ALA A 367 19.43 -14.85 7.99
C ALA A 367 19.98 -14.25 6.67
N ASP A 368 20.55 -15.08 5.81
CA ASP A 368 21.00 -14.66 4.47
C ASP A 368 19.80 -14.19 3.63
N ASN A 369 18.71 -14.95 3.61
CA ASN A 369 17.48 -14.56 2.91
C ASN A 369 16.93 -13.22 3.42
N LEU A 370 16.86 -13.02 4.74
CA LEU A 370 16.42 -11.75 5.34
C LEU A 370 17.38 -10.59 5.01
N THR A 371 18.68 -10.85 4.96
CA THR A 371 19.67 -9.85 4.57
C THR A 371 19.48 -9.43 3.10
N THR A 372 19.21 -10.39 2.21
CA THR A 372 18.93 -10.08 0.80
C THR A 372 17.60 -9.34 0.61
N SER A 373 16.54 -9.68 1.35
CA SER A 373 15.27 -8.97 1.28
C SER A 373 15.40 -7.54 1.82
N PHE A 374 16.16 -7.35 2.90
CA PHE A 374 16.45 -6.02 3.44
C PHE A 374 17.24 -5.16 2.45
N ALA A 375 18.24 -5.73 1.77
CA ALA A 375 18.98 -5.04 0.72
C ALA A 375 18.07 -4.61 -0.44
N LYS A 376 17.13 -5.46 -0.85
CA LYS A 376 16.11 -5.12 -1.88
C LYS A 376 15.21 -3.98 -1.43
N LEU A 377 14.65 -4.05 -0.22
CA LEU A 377 13.80 -2.99 0.33
C LEU A 377 14.53 -1.64 0.43
N LYS A 378 15.83 -1.66 0.74
CA LYS A 378 16.65 -0.44 0.74
C LYS A 378 16.78 0.15 -0.68
N SER A 379 17.05 -0.69 -1.67
CA SER A 379 17.09 -0.27 -3.08
C SER A 379 15.74 0.28 -3.56
N ASP A 380 14.63 -0.39 -3.21
CA ASP A 380 13.28 0.03 -3.58
C ASP A 380 12.90 1.35 -2.93
N LYS A 381 13.27 1.56 -1.66
CA LYS A 381 13.13 2.85 -0.97
C LYS A 381 13.91 3.97 -1.67
N GLU A 382 15.12 3.68 -2.15
CA GLU A 382 15.91 4.66 -2.91
C GLU A 382 15.29 4.93 -4.29
N ALA A 383 14.72 3.93 -4.95
CA ALA A 383 14.00 4.08 -6.20
C ALA A 383 12.72 4.93 -6.02
N ALA A 384 11.91 4.65 -5.00
CA ALA A 384 10.69 5.40 -4.69
C ALA A 384 10.99 6.88 -4.39
N LYS A 385 12.09 7.18 -3.68
CA LYS A 385 12.53 8.57 -3.46
C LYS A 385 12.91 9.28 -4.76
N LYS A 386 13.59 8.60 -5.69
CA LYS A 386 13.92 9.18 -7.00
C LYS A 386 12.66 9.45 -7.82
N GLU A 387 11.70 8.52 -7.79
CA GLU A 387 10.40 8.69 -8.45
C GLU A 387 9.60 9.86 -7.85
N GLU A 388 9.57 10.00 -6.52
CA GLU A 388 8.93 11.13 -5.85
C GLU A 388 9.52 12.48 -6.29
N LEU A 389 10.85 12.57 -6.43
CA LEU A 389 11.51 13.77 -6.94
C LEU A 389 11.14 14.08 -8.39
N ASN A 390 11.08 13.05 -9.24
CA ASN A 390 10.65 13.21 -10.64
C ASN A 390 9.19 13.69 -10.72
N LEU A 391 8.28 13.08 -9.96
CA LEU A 391 6.87 13.48 -9.90
C LEU A 391 6.71 14.91 -9.37
N LYS A 392 7.51 15.34 -8.40
CA LYS A 392 7.51 16.73 -7.91
C LYS A 392 7.93 17.72 -9.00
N GLU A 393 8.93 17.38 -9.81
CA GLU A 393 9.36 18.23 -10.92
C GLU A 393 8.32 18.24 -12.05
N GLU A 394 7.75 17.09 -12.43
CA GLU A 394 6.64 17.02 -13.38
C GLU A 394 5.44 17.84 -12.91
N ALA A 395 5.05 17.73 -11.64
CA ALA A 395 3.97 18.52 -11.05
C ALA A 395 4.29 20.02 -11.03
N ARG A 396 5.56 20.41 -10.92
CA ARG A 396 6.00 21.80 -11.05
C ARG A 396 5.86 22.29 -12.50
N ILE A 397 6.29 21.50 -13.47
CA ILE A 397 6.18 21.81 -14.90
C ILE A 397 4.71 22.00 -15.29
N ILE A 398 3.83 21.07 -14.89
CA ILE A 398 2.39 21.15 -15.16
C ILE A 398 1.79 22.42 -14.54
N ARG A 399 2.12 22.74 -13.28
CA ARG A 399 1.65 23.98 -12.63
C ARG A 399 2.13 25.25 -13.36
N ASP A 400 3.34 25.23 -13.91
CA ASP A 400 3.87 26.35 -14.68
C ASP A 400 3.17 26.47 -16.04
N GLU A 401 2.83 25.36 -16.68
CA GLU A 401 2.02 25.32 -17.91
C GLU A 401 0.60 25.83 -17.67
N ILE A 402 -0.08 25.36 -16.61
CA ILE A 402 -1.41 25.85 -16.20
C ILE A 402 -1.39 27.36 -16.01
N ARG A 403 -0.41 27.89 -15.26
CA ARG A 403 -0.27 29.34 -15.06
C ARG A 403 -0.01 30.10 -16.35
N LYS A 404 0.70 29.52 -17.32
CA LYS A 404 0.88 30.13 -18.66
C LYS A 404 -0.45 30.14 -19.43
N THR A 405 -1.21 29.05 -19.41
CA THR A 405 -2.50 28.97 -20.10
C THR A 405 -3.55 29.89 -19.49
N GLU A 406 -3.59 30.01 -18.16
CA GLU A 406 -4.50 30.94 -17.45
C GLU A 406 -4.19 32.39 -17.80
N ARG A 407 -2.90 32.78 -17.83
CA ARG A 407 -2.51 34.12 -18.30
C ARG A 407 -2.93 34.36 -19.75
N GLY A 408 -2.77 33.35 -20.61
CA GLY A 408 -3.22 33.42 -22.00
C GLY A 408 -4.73 33.57 -22.13
N PHE A 409 -5.51 32.83 -21.33
CA PHE A 409 -6.96 32.92 -21.27
C PHE A 409 -7.43 34.29 -20.76
N GLY A 410 -6.90 34.75 -19.63
CA GLY A 410 -7.26 36.06 -19.06
C GLY A 410 -6.90 37.24 -19.98
N GLY A 411 -5.87 37.12 -20.81
CA GLY A 411 -5.58 38.09 -21.86
C GLY A 411 -6.66 38.12 -22.96
N LYS A 412 -7.05 36.95 -23.46
CA LYS A 412 -8.11 36.81 -24.48
C LYS A 412 -9.47 37.25 -23.95
N GLU A 413 -9.78 36.95 -22.70
CA GLU A 413 -11.03 37.36 -22.05
C GLU A 413 -11.14 38.90 -21.97
N LYS A 414 -10.05 39.59 -21.58
CA LYS A 414 -10.01 41.06 -21.61
C LYS A 414 -10.19 41.64 -23.02
N GLU A 415 -9.61 41.00 -24.02
CA GLU A 415 -9.78 41.39 -25.43
C GLU A 415 -11.25 41.23 -25.88
N LEU A 416 -11.89 40.12 -25.51
CA LEU A 416 -13.30 39.87 -25.79
C LEU A 416 -14.22 40.88 -25.09
N LEU A 417 -13.95 41.21 -23.82
CA LEU A 417 -14.71 42.23 -23.09
C LEU A 417 -14.57 43.61 -23.76
N SER A 418 -13.37 43.96 -24.23
CA SER A 418 -13.14 45.22 -24.96
C SER A 418 -13.94 45.26 -26.26
N LYS A 419 -13.91 44.17 -27.04
CA LYS A 419 -14.70 44.02 -28.27
C LYS A 419 -16.21 44.06 -28.01
N LEU A 420 -16.68 43.53 -26.89
CA LEU A 420 -18.10 43.59 -26.49
C LEU A 420 -18.53 45.04 -26.21
N VAL A 421 -17.73 45.80 -25.47
CA VAL A 421 -18.00 47.23 -25.22
C VAL A 421 -18.00 48.03 -26.52
N GLU A 422 -17.10 47.73 -27.46
CA GLU A 422 -17.09 48.36 -28.79
C GLU A 422 -18.35 48.00 -29.61
N LEU A 423 -18.76 46.73 -29.59
CA LEU A 423 -20.00 46.27 -30.23
C LEU A 423 -21.22 46.98 -29.64
N GLU A 424 -21.27 47.16 -28.32
CA GLU A 424 -22.36 47.85 -27.64
C GLU A 424 -22.42 49.32 -28.08
N LYS A 425 -21.28 50.02 -28.14
CA LYS A 425 -21.21 51.37 -28.71
C LYS A 425 -21.67 51.43 -30.16
N ALA A 426 -21.26 50.46 -30.98
CA ALA A 426 -21.70 50.37 -32.37
C ALA A 426 -23.22 50.17 -32.48
N LYS A 427 -23.81 49.32 -31.62
CA LYS A 427 -25.26 49.11 -31.54
C LYS A 427 -26.02 50.38 -31.17
N HIS A 428 -25.49 51.17 -30.23
CA HIS A 428 -26.10 52.46 -29.86
C HIS A 428 -25.99 53.50 -30.99
N ALA A 429 -24.88 53.50 -31.73
CA ALA A 429 -24.72 54.36 -32.90
C ALA A 429 -25.66 53.93 -34.05
N GLU A 430 -25.84 52.63 -34.24
CA GLU A 430 -26.79 52.06 -35.21
C GLU A 430 -28.24 52.44 -34.86
N SER A 431 -28.66 52.27 -33.60
CA SER A 431 -30.03 52.65 -33.18
C SER A 431 -30.28 54.15 -33.36
N LEU A 432 -29.30 54.99 -33.04
CA LEU A 432 -29.40 56.44 -33.25
C LEU A 432 -29.46 56.82 -34.73
N ALA A 433 -28.73 56.10 -35.60
CA ALA A 433 -28.82 56.29 -37.04
C ALA A 433 -30.18 55.87 -37.59
N LEU A 434 -30.75 54.76 -37.08
CA LEU A 434 -32.09 54.31 -37.45
C LEU A 434 -33.18 55.30 -37.02
N GLU A 435 -33.11 55.84 -35.80
CA GLU A 435 -34.05 56.85 -35.29
C GLU A 435 -34.01 58.14 -36.14
N LYS A 436 -32.81 58.59 -36.53
CA LYS A 436 -32.67 59.74 -37.45
C LYS A 436 -33.28 59.48 -38.82
N LEU A 437 -33.11 58.27 -39.36
CA LEU A 437 -33.70 57.89 -40.63
C LEU A 437 -35.23 57.83 -40.53
N GLU A 438 -35.76 57.29 -39.43
CA GLU A 438 -37.20 57.25 -39.15
C GLU A 438 -37.78 58.67 -39.09
N TYR A 439 -37.15 59.58 -38.34
CA TYR A 439 -37.55 60.98 -38.30
C TYR A 439 -37.56 61.66 -39.68
N MET A 440 -36.50 61.45 -40.49
CA MET A 440 -36.44 62.00 -41.84
C MET A 440 -37.53 61.42 -42.75
N VAL A 441 -37.83 60.12 -42.64
CA VAL A 441 -38.90 59.48 -43.40
C VAL A 441 -40.25 60.05 -43.00
N GLU A 442 -40.51 60.23 -41.70
CA GLU A 442 -41.75 60.84 -41.20
C GLU A 442 -41.90 62.29 -41.65
N GLU A 443 -40.84 63.11 -41.58
CA GLU A 443 -40.84 64.49 -42.10
C GLU A 443 -41.12 64.53 -43.61
N THR A 444 -40.51 63.63 -44.39
CA THR A 444 -40.78 63.55 -45.84
C THR A 444 -42.20 63.07 -46.15
N MET A 445 -42.78 62.18 -45.34
CA MET A 445 -44.18 61.75 -45.43
C MET A 445 -45.12 62.90 -45.09
N GLU A 446 -44.92 63.58 -43.95
CA GLU A 446 -45.73 64.71 -43.51
C GLU A 446 -45.67 65.88 -44.51
N THR A 447 -44.48 66.22 -45.02
CA THR A 447 -44.35 67.26 -46.05
C THR A 447 -45.04 66.86 -47.35
N ARG A 448 -44.99 65.58 -47.74
CA ARG A 448 -45.77 65.06 -48.88
C ARG A 448 -47.27 65.14 -48.63
N GLU A 449 -47.74 64.78 -47.44
CA GLU A 449 -49.15 64.91 -47.05
C GLU A 449 -49.60 66.37 -47.01
N MET A 450 -48.80 67.28 -46.43
CA MET A 450 -49.08 68.71 -46.38
C MET A 450 -49.11 69.33 -47.78
N ASN A 451 -48.18 68.96 -48.66
CA ASN A 451 -48.18 69.39 -50.07
C ASN A 451 -49.39 68.80 -50.81
N SER A 452 -49.81 67.58 -50.48
CA SER A 452 -51.04 66.99 -51.02
C SER A 452 -52.32 67.69 -50.52
N ARG A 453 -52.33 68.20 -49.28
CA ARG A 453 -53.47 68.94 -48.70
C ARG A 453 -53.58 70.37 -49.20
N ARG A 454 -52.47 71.02 -49.57
CA ARG A 454 -52.42 72.41 -50.06
C ARG A 454 -52.76 72.56 -51.56
N ASN A 455 -52.81 71.45 -52.29
CA ASN A 455 -53.07 71.42 -53.73
C ASN A 455 -54.40 70.70 -53.98
N SER A 456 -55.51 71.39 -53.75
CA SER A 456 -56.85 70.82 -53.93
C SER A 456 -57.23 70.81 -55.42
N THR A 457 -57.26 69.60 -55.99
CA THR A 457 -57.84 69.25 -57.29
C THR A 457 -57.11 69.82 -58.51
N ILE A 458 -56.20 69.01 -59.07
CA ILE A 458 -55.61 69.26 -60.39
C ILE A 458 -56.60 68.74 -61.44
N THR A 459 -57.18 69.64 -62.23
CA THR A 459 -57.95 69.29 -63.43
C THR A 459 -56.98 68.86 -64.52
N ILE A 460 -56.75 67.55 -64.63
CA ILE A 460 -55.99 66.93 -65.72
C ILE A 460 -56.90 66.67 -66.91
N SER A 461 -56.38 66.89 -68.11
CA SER A 461 -57.10 66.58 -69.36
C SER A 461 -57.42 65.09 -69.43
N ARG A 462 -58.50 64.69 -70.09
CA ARG A 462 -58.88 63.27 -70.21
C ARG A 462 -57.73 62.40 -70.77
N PHE A 463 -56.95 62.93 -71.71
CA PHE A 463 -55.78 62.24 -72.23
C PHE A 463 -54.67 62.08 -71.18
N GLU A 464 -54.42 63.10 -70.37
CA GLU A 464 -53.42 63.04 -69.29
C GLU A 464 -53.88 62.10 -68.18
N TYR A 465 -55.18 62.05 -67.88
CA TYR A 465 -55.76 61.08 -66.96
C TYR A 465 -55.58 59.65 -67.47
N GLU A 466 -55.91 59.38 -68.73
CA GLU A 466 -55.72 58.05 -69.32
C GLU A 466 -54.22 57.67 -69.39
N TYR A 467 -53.33 58.63 -69.69
CA TYR A 467 -51.88 58.42 -69.71
C TYR A 467 -51.30 58.16 -68.31
N LEU A 468 -51.63 58.99 -67.32
CA LEU A 468 -51.15 58.83 -65.94
C LEU A 468 -51.77 57.62 -65.24
N SER A 469 -53.05 57.33 -65.51
CA SER A 469 -53.70 56.10 -65.04
C SER A 469 -53.02 54.89 -65.67
N GLY A 470 -52.69 54.93 -66.97
CA GLY A 470 -51.92 53.86 -67.62
C GLY A 470 -50.52 53.69 -67.04
N GLN A 471 -49.82 54.79 -66.75
CA GLN A 471 -48.50 54.77 -66.11
C GLN A 471 -48.57 54.25 -64.66
N ALA A 472 -49.61 54.61 -63.91
CA ALA A 472 -49.87 54.13 -62.56
C ALA A 472 -50.19 52.63 -62.56
N SER A 473 -51.03 52.16 -63.49
CA SER A 473 -51.27 50.73 -63.70
C SER A 473 -50.00 50.00 -64.10
N HIS A 474 -49.13 50.58 -64.93
CA HIS A 474 -47.82 49.99 -65.23
C HIS A 474 -46.90 49.94 -64.01
N ALA A 475 -46.90 50.98 -63.18
CA ALA A 475 -46.13 51.00 -61.93
C ALA A 475 -46.65 49.96 -60.93
N GLU A 476 -47.97 49.83 -60.81
CA GLU A 476 -48.66 48.81 -60.01
C GLU A 476 -48.28 47.41 -60.51
N GLU A 477 -48.40 47.12 -61.81
CA GLU A 477 -47.97 45.85 -62.40
C GLU A 477 -46.48 45.56 -62.13
N THR A 478 -45.61 46.58 -62.17
CA THR A 478 -44.19 46.36 -61.86
C THR A 478 -43.95 46.10 -60.37
N ALA A 479 -44.75 46.70 -59.48
CA ALA A 479 -44.70 46.44 -58.05
C ALA A 479 -45.23 45.04 -57.76
N GLU A 480 -46.38 44.66 -58.32
CA GLU A 480 -46.95 43.31 -58.24
C GLU A 480 -45.95 42.26 -58.75
N LYS A 481 -45.34 42.45 -59.93
CA LYS A 481 -44.30 41.55 -60.44
C LYS A 481 -43.08 41.46 -59.51
N LYS A 482 -42.70 42.55 -58.83
CA LYS A 482 -41.62 42.53 -57.82
C LYS A 482 -42.03 41.79 -56.55
N VAL A 483 -43.27 41.94 -56.10
CA VAL A 483 -43.80 41.21 -54.94
C VAL A 483 -43.95 39.73 -55.28
N GLU A 484 -44.48 39.38 -56.46
CA GLU A 484 -44.55 38.00 -56.96
C GLU A 484 -43.14 37.38 -57.06
N ALA A 485 -42.15 38.13 -57.57
CA ALA A 485 -40.78 37.69 -57.56
C ALA A 485 -40.28 37.45 -56.13
N ALA A 486 -40.46 38.39 -55.20
CA ALA A 486 -40.07 38.20 -53.80
C ALA A 486 -40.76 36.99 -53.15
N MET A 487 -42.06 36.79 -53.42
CA MET A 487 -42.83 35.63 -52.96
C MET A 487 -42.27 34.33 -53.55
N ALA A 488 -41.93 34.29 -54.84
CA ALA A 488 -41.31 33.13 -55.48
C ALA A 488 -39.92 32.83 -54.91
N TRP A 489 -39.12 33.84 -54.57
CA TRP A 489 -37.83 33.66 -53.89
C TRP A 489 -38.01 33.08 -52.48
N VAL A 490 -38.99 33.57 -51.72
CA VAL A 490 -39.34 33.04 -50.40
C VAL A 490 -39.84 31.59 -50.52
N GLU A 491 -40.67 31.28 -51.51
CA GLU A 491 -41.15 29.92 -51.74
C GLU A 491 -40.03 28.97 -52.19
N ALA A 492 -39.11 29.43 -53.04
CA ALA A 492 -37.91 28.69 -53.43
C ALA A 492 -37.01 28.41 -52.21
N LEU A 493 -36.83 29.37 -51.30
CA LEU A 493 -36.10 29.18 -50.04
C LEU A 493 -36.83 28.21 -49.11
N LYS A 494 -38.16 28.27 -49.02
CA LYS A 494 -38.95 27.29 -48.26
C LYS A 494 -38.81 25.88 -48.85
N ALA A 495 -38.83 25.75 -50.18
CA ALA A 495 -38.62 24.48 -50.87
C ALA A 495 -37.19 23.95 -50.68
N SER A 496 -36.16 24.80 -50.77
CA SER A 496 -34.77 24.41 -50.51
C SER A 496 -34.58 23.98 -49.07
N THR A 497 -35.22 24.66 -48.11
CA THR A 497 -35.19 24.29 -46.70
C THR A 497 -35.84 22.92 -46.46
N LYS A 498 -37.02 22.67 -47.06
CA LYS A 498 -37.67 21.35 -47.00
C LYS A 498 -36.81 20.26 -47.64
N ALA A 499 -36.16 20.55 -48.78
CA ALA A 499 -35.25 19.61 -49.43
C ALA A 499 -34.01 19.31 -48.58
N ILE A 500 -33.43 20.32 -47.91
CA ILE A 500 -32.33 20.14 -46.95
C ILE A 500 -32.80 19.30 -45.76
N LEU A 501 -34.01 19.53 -45.25
CA LEU A 501 -34.60 18.74 -44.16
C LEU A 501 -34.76 17.27 -44.57
N ILE A 502 -35.31 16.99 -45.75
CA ILE A 502 -35.43 15.61 -46.27
C ILE A 502 -34.04 14.98 -46.50
N LYS A 503 -33.06 15.74 -47.03
CA LYS A 503 -31.68 15.25 -47.21
C LYS A 503 -31.00 14.92 -45.88
N THR A 504 -31.18 15.76 -44.85
CA THR A 504 -30.62 15.50 -43.53
C THR A 504 -31.33 14.34 -42.82
N GLU A 505 -32.64 14.17 -43.01
CA GLU A 505 -33.38 13.02 -42.49
C GLU A 505 -33.01 11.71 -43.19
N THR A 506 -32.86 11.72 -44.51
CA THR A 506 -32.39 10.55 -45.28
C THR A 506 -30.97 10.18 -44.90
N LEU A 507 -30.05 11.15 -44.74
CA LEU A 507 -28.71 10.91 -44.21
C LEU A 507 -28.75 10.32 -42.78
N LYS A 508 -29.62 10.83 -41.90
CA LYS A 508 -29.81 10.26 -40.56
C LYS A 508 -30.35 8.83 -40.59
N ARG A 509 -31.29 8.53 -41.49
CA ARG A 509 -31.82 7.17 -41.69
C ARG A 509 -30.77 6.24 -42.29
N GLU A 510 -29.95 6.72 -43.21
CA GLU A 510 -28.83 5.96 -43.79
C GLU A 510 -27.73 5.70 -42.76
N SER A 511 -27.35 6.70 -41.94
CA SER A 511 -26.41 6.49 -40.83
C SER A 511 -26.96 5.54 -39.78
N GLY A 512 -28.28 5.56 -39.53
CA GLY A 512 -28.94 4.59 -38.66
C GLY A 512 -28.89 3.17 -39.24
N LYS A 513 -29.14 3.01 -40.54
CA LYS A 513 -29.04 1.71 -41.24
C LYS A 513 -27.60 1.18 -41.27
N THR A 514 -26.62 2.01 -41.59
CA THR A 514 -25.21 1.60 -41.57
C THR A 514 -24.73 1.27 -40.17
N MET A 515 -25.21 1.96 -39.13
CA MET A 515 -24.92 1.59 -37.74
C MET A 515 -25.52 0.23 -37.36
N VAL A 516 -26.74 -0.09 -37.81
CA VAL A 516 -27.35 -1.41 -37.59
C VAL A 516 -26.64 -2.51 -38.41
N GLU A 517 -26.22 -2.22 -39.64
CA GLU A 517 -25.43 -3.16 -40.46
C GLU A 517 -24.06 -3.41 -39.84
N VAL A 518 -23.36 -2.36 -39.38
CA VAL A 518 -22.09 -2.46 -38.65
C VAL A 518 -22.25 -3.22 -37.34
N GLN A 519 -23.35 -3.03 -36.61
CA GLN A 519 -23.65 -3.83 -35.42
C GLN A 519 -23.96 -5.30 -35.77
N ARG A 520 -24.72 -5.58 -36.84
CA ARG A 520 -24.97 -6.94 -37.31
C ARG A 520 -23.68 -7.63 -37.76
N GLU A 521 -22.80 -6.92 -38.44
CA GLU A 521 -21.48 -7.40 -38.85
C GLU A 521 -20.56 -7.60 -37.64
N SER A 522 -20.60 -6.72 -36.64
CA SER A 522 -19.85 -6.90 -35.39
C SER A 522 -20.35 -8.11 -34.61
N PHE A 523 -21.67 -8.34 -34.54
CA PHE A 523 -22.26 -9.56 -33.96
C PHE A 523 -21.86 -10.82 -34.74
N ARG A 524 -21.86 -10.79 -36.08
CA ARG A 524 -21.37 -11.90 -36.91
C ARG A 524 -19.88 -12.15 -36.69
N MET A 525 -19.08 -11.09 -36.61
CA MET A 525 -17.64 -11.17 -36.35
C MET A 525 -17.36 -11.71 -34.94
N GLN A 526 -18.08 -11.25 -33.92
CA GLN A 526 -17.97 -11.74 -32.55
C GLN A 526 -18.38 -13.21 -32.45
N ARG A 527 -19.49 -13.61 -33.10
CA ARG A 527 -19.88 -15.03 -33.19
C ARG A 527 -18.82 -15.86 -33.92
N SER A 528 -18.22 -15.34 -34.99
CA SER A 528 -17.12 -16.02 -35.70
C SER A 528 -15.86 -16.14 -34.86
N LEU A 529 -15.56 -15.14 -34.00
CA LEU A 529 -14.43 -15.17 -33.07
C LEU A 529 -14.70 -16.14 -31.90
N SER A 530 -15.94 -16.24 -31.43
CA SER A 530 -16.35 -17.23 -30.43
C SER A 530 -16.30 -18.65 -30.98
N ILE A 531 -16.78 -18.87 -32.21
CA ILE A 531 -16.65 -20.16 -32.92
C ILE A 531 -15.17 -20.47 -33.16
N LYS A 532 -14.34 -19.50 -33.59
CA LYS A 532 -12.90 -19.69 -33.71
C LYS A 532 -12.24 -20.04 -32.37
N ARG A 533 -12.65 -19.43 -31.26
CA ARG A 533 -12.16 -19.78 -29.91
C ARG A 533 -12.60 -21.18 -29.48
N LEU A 534 -13.84 -21.57 -29.79
CA LEU A 534 -14.34 -22.92 -29.52
C LEU A 534 -13.55 -23.97 -30.34
N VAL A 535 -13.40 -23.72 -31.64
CA VAL A 535 -12.62 -24.56 -32.56
C VAL A 535 -11.15 -24.58 -32.15
N GLN A 536 -10.58 -23.47 -31.68
CA GLN A 536 -9.21 -23.44 -31.16
C GLN A 536 -9.08 -24.24 -29.87
N GLY A 537 -10.06 -24.16 -28.97
CA GLY A 537 -10.12 -25.00 -27.76
C GLY A 537 -10.31 -26.48 -28.08
N GLU A 538 -11.09 -26.82 -29.10
CA GLU A 538 -11.21 -28.19 -29.61
C GLU A 538 -9.93 -28.66 -30.31
N ILE A 539 -9.29 -27.84 -31.14
CA ILE A 539 -7.99 -28.15 -31.75
C ILE A 539 -6.93 -28.37 -30.66
N GLN A 540 -6.97 -27.60 -29.57
CA GLN A 540 -6.05 -27.75 -28.45
C GLN A 540 -6.32 -29.02 -27.65
N LYS A 541 -7.60 -29.39 -27.45
CA LYS A 541 -8.00 -30.70 -26.93
C LYS A 541 -7.61 -31.85 -27.85
N PHE A 542 -7.78 -31.72 -29.17
CA PHE A 542 -7.31 -32.71 -30.15
C PHE A 542 -5.78 -32.79 -30.19
N LYS A 543 -5.06 -31.69 -29.89
CA LYS A 543 -3.60 -31.68 -29.78
C LYS A 543 -3.14 -32.45 -28.54
N GLU A 544 -3.80 -32.27 -27.40
CA GLU A 544 -3.59 -33.07 -26.18
C GLU A 544 -3.98 -34.54 -26.36
N ILE A 545 -5.01 -34.83 -27.16
CA ILE A 545 -5.44 -36.22 -27.45
C ILE A 545 -4.55 -36.88 -28.53
N SER A 546 -3.79 -36.11 -29.32
CA SER A 546 -2.94 -36.62 -30.42
C SER A 546 -1.48 -36.89 -30.08
N GLU A 547 -1.03 -36.63 -28.85
CA GLU A 547 0.29 -37.09 -28.39
C GLU A 547 0.31 -38.59 -28.04
N ASP A 548 -0.85 -39.25 -28.12
CA ASP A 548 -0.96 -40.70 -28.06
C ASP A 548 -1.60 -41.22 -29.36
N LYS A 549 -0.82 -41.99 -30.14
CA LYS A 549 -1.17 -42.72 -31.39
C LYS A 549 -0.96 -41.99 -32.74
N GLY A 550 0.25 -42.19 -33.26
CA GLY A 550 0.57 -42.76 -34.57
C GLY A 550 -0.31 -42.53 -35.82
N LEU A 551 0.35 -41.98 -36.84
CA LEU A 551 0.26 -42.29 -38.28
C LEU A 551 -1.01 -41.92 -39.09
N ILE A 552 -0.73 -41.31 -40.26
CA ILE A 552 -1.43 -41.43 -41.57
C ILE A 552 -2.37 -40.28 -42.01
N ASN A 553 -1.94 -39.69 -43.14
CA ASN A 553 -2.64 -39.07 -44.27
C ASN A 553 -3.48 -37.78 -44.09
N SER A 554 -2.95 -36.71 -44.69
CA SER A 554 -3.73 -35.58 -45.22
C SER A 554 -4.51 -35.96 -46.49
N PRO A 555 -5.71 -35.41 -46.70
CA PRO A 555 -6.17 -35.10 -48.05
C PRO A 555 -6.49 -33.60 -48.23
N ARG A 556 -6.02 -33.07 -49.38
CA ARG A 556 -6.37 -31.76 -49.94
C ARG A 556 -7.88 -31.64 -50.19
N PRO A 557 -8.48 -30.43 -50.17
CA PRO A 557 -9.71 -30.19 -50.91
C PRO A 557 -9.46 -29.43 -52.22
N VAL A 558 -10.20 -29.93 -53.20
CA VAL A 558 -10.29 -29.59 -54.61
C VAL A 558 -11.24 -28.41 -54.79
N ARG A 559 -10.87 -27.47 -55.68
CA ARG A 559 -11.77 -26.48 -56.28
C ARG A 559 -12.97 -27.17 -56.92
N ARG A 560 -14.19 -26.71 -56.65
CA ARG A 560 -15.27 -26.67 -57.66
C ARG A 560 -16.27 -25.54 -57.39
N SER A 561 -16.43 -24.74 -58.42
CA SER A 561 -17.46 -23.74 -58.65
C SER A 561 -18.75 -24.41 -59.13
N VAL A 562 -19.91 -23.93 -58.69
CA VAL A 562 -21.16 -23.99 -59.46
C VAL A 562 -21.87 -22.66 -59.33
N ARG A 563 -22.03 -21.97 -60.47
CA ARG A 563 -22.98 -20.87 -60.67
C ARG A 563 -24.20 -21.44 -61.40
N LEU A 564 -25.39 -21.01 -61.00
CA LEU A 564 -26.62 -20.95 -61.79
C LEU A 564 -27.17 -19.54 -61.53
N SER A 565 -26.93 -18.51 -62.36
CA SER A 565 -27.45 -18.21 -63.70
C SER A 565 -28.97 -18.01 -63.74
N GLY A 566 -29.40 -16.74 -63.71
CA GLY A 566 -30.70 -16.27 -64.19
C GLY A 566 -30.54 -14.83 -64.68
N LYS A 567 -30.48 -14.66 -66.01
CA LYS A 567 -30.23 -13.42 -66.75
C LYS A 567 -31.55 -12.68 -67.00
N PHE A 568 -31.52 -11.35 -67.09
CA PHE A 568 -32.00 -10.58 -68.24
C PHE A 568 -31.44 -9.15 -68.14
N THR A 569 -30.71 -8.73 -69.18
CA THR A 569 -30.42 -7.34 -69.55
C THR A 569 -31.11 -7.08 -70.88
N PRO A 570 -31.52 -5.83 -71.16
CA PRO A 570 -30.76 -4.94 -72.08
C PRO A 570 -30.84 -3.46 -71.61
N VAL A 571 -30.15 -2.42 -72.07
CA VAL A 571 -29.14 -2.10 -73.11
C VAL A 571 -28.76 -0.60 -72.89
N GLN A 572 -27.53 -0.21 -73.26
CA GLN A 572 -27.01 1.14 -73.63
C GLN A 572 -27.36 2.37 -72.75
N GLY A 573 -26.46 3.28 -72.39
CA GLY A 573 -25.12 3.63 -72.89
C GLY A 573 -24.79 5.02 -72.33
N GLY A 574 -23.52 5.43 -72.32
CA GLY A 574 -23.18 6.84 -72.02
C GLY A 574 -21.86 7.05 -71.29
N LYS A 575 -20.84 7.39 -72.07
CA LYS A 575 -19.47 7.69 -71.67
C LYS A 575 -19.40 8.94 -70.78
N SER A 576 -18.52 8.94 -69.79
CA SER A 576 -18.07 10.16 -69.11
C SER A 576 -16.77 10.67 -69.74
N ARG A 577 -16.81 11.87 -70.36
CA ARG A 577 -15.61 12.66 -70.65
C ARG A 577 -15.89 14.17 -70.87
N ARG A 578 -15.54 14.94 -69.82
CA ARG A 578 -14.82 16.24 -69.77
C ARG A 578 -15.38 17.57 -70.32
N TYR A 579 -14.94 18.63 -69.61
CA TYR A 579 -14.68 20.06 -69.96
C TYR A 579 -15.90 20.99 -70.08
N SER A 580 -15.89 22.28 -69.70
CA SER A 580 -14.97 23.25 -69.06
C SER A 580 -15.82 24.51 -68.72
N SER A 581 -15.65 25.21 -67.60
CA SER A 581 -15.04 26.56 -67.48
C SER A 581 -15.71 27.26 -66.25
N GLY A 582 -15.10 28.18 -65.49
CA GLY A 582 -13.90 28.96 -65.75
C GLY A 582 -13.14 29.39 -64.48
N ASN A 583 -11.92 29.86 -64.75
CA ASN A 583 -10.86 30.31 -63.85
C ASN A 583 -10.94 31.82 -63.55
N GLN A 584 -10.39 32.21 -62.40
CA GLN A 584 -9.37 33.26 -62.21
C GLN A 584 -8.48 32.73 -61.06
N GLY A 585 -7.17 32.42 -61.15
CA GLY A 585 -5.98 33.14 -61.65
C GLY A 585 -4.93 33.17 -60.50
N THR A 586 -4.17 32.08 -60.26
CA THR A 586 -2.67 31.92 -60.33
C THR A 586 -1.78 32.77 -59.39
N PRO A 587 -0.49 32.41 -59.11
CA PRO A 587 0.18 31.10 -58.83
C PRO A 587 1.16 31.19 -57.61
N SER A 588 1.72 30.15 -56.97
CA SER A 588 2.84 29.33 -57.47
C SER A 588 3.57 28.52 -56.35
N TYR A 589 4.16 27.38 -56.75
CA TYR A 589 5.28 26.54 -56.22
C TYR A 589 5.24 26.02 -54.75
N PHE A 590 5.56 24.77 -54.36
CA PHE A 590 6.48 23.74 -54.85
C PHE A 590 6.04 22.29 -54.49
N VAL A 591 6.76 21.35 -55.11
CA VAL A 591 6.58 19.91 -55.34
C VAL A 591 6.77 18.98 -54.12
N ILE A 592 6.01 17.88 -54.16
CA ILE A 592 6.06 16.67 -53.34
C ILE A 592 7.46 16.01 -53.31
N LYS A 593 7.92 15.57 -52.13
CA LYS A 593 8.83 14.41 -52.04
C LYS A 593 8.27 13.37 -51.06
N LYS A 594 7.97 12.18 -51.59
CA LYS A 594 7.73 10.96 -50.81
C LYS A 594 9.02 10.16 -50.62
N LYS A 595 9.01 9.38 -49.53
CA LYS A 595 9.78 8.16 -49.19
C LYS A 595 11.08 8.36 -48.39
N LYS A 596 11.11 7.81 -47.16
CA LYS A 596 11.71 6.50 -46.87
C LYS A 596 11.33 6.02 -45.46
N LYS A 597 11.47 4.70 -45.25
CA LYS A 597 10.89 3.86 -44.21
C LYS A 597 12.04 3.10 -43.50
N ILE A 598 11.95 3.00 -42.16
CA ILE A 598 12.51 1.94 -41.23
C ILE A 598 14.04 2.12 -40.92
N PRO A 599 14.61 1.78 -39.73
CA PRO A 599 14.22 0.66 -38.86
C PRO A 599 14.27 0.74 -37.31
N ASN A 600 13.50 -0.20 -36.75
CA ASN A 600 13.37 -0.72 -35.38
C ASN A 600 14.69 -0.85 -34.59
N LEU A 601 14.66 -0.33 -33.35
CA LEU A 601 15.74 -0.32 -32.35
C LEU A 601 15.76 -1.57 -31.42
N VAL A 602 15.53 -2.78 -31.95
CA VAL A 602 15.50 -4.01 -31.13
C VAL A 602 16.65 -4.97 -31.46
N LYS A 603 17.89 -4.47 -31.54
CA LYS A 603 19.09 -5.31 -31.74
C LYS A 603 20.33 -4.91 -30.94
N PHE A 604 20.22 -4.08 -29.90
CA PHE A 604 21.40 -3.63 -29.13
C PHE A 604 21.67 -4.34 -27.80
N LEU A 605 20.89 -5.34 -27.40
CA LEU A 605 21.18 -6.08 -26.15
C LEU A 605 21.20 -7.58 -26.40
N SER A 606 22.21 -8.04 -27.14
CA SER A 606 22.68 -9.43 -27.08
C SER A 606 24.15 -9.51 -27.51
N ARG A 607 25.09 -9.19 -26.60
CA ARG A 607 26.38 -9.90 -26.43
C ARG A 607 27.30 -9.24 -25.40
N ARG A 608 27.60 -10.05 -24.36
CA ARG A 608 28.87 -10.18 -23.59
C ARG A 608 29.27 -8.94 -22.75
N LYS A 609 29.65 -9.08 -21.48
CA LYS A 609 30.31 -10.18 -20.74
C LYS A 609 29.64 -10.43 -19.40
#